data_AF-A0A0W7WIZ4-F1
#
_entry.id   AF-A0A0W7WIZ4-F1
#
_cell.length_a   1.000
_cell.length_b   1.000
_cell.length_c   1.000
_cell.angle_alpha   90.00
_cell.angle_beta   90.00
_cell.angle_gamma   90.00
#
_symmetry.space_group_name_H-M   'P 1'
#
loop_
_entity.id
_entity.type
_entity.pdbx_description
1 polymer ?
#
loop_
_entity_poly.entity_id
_entity_poly.type
_entity_poly.pdbx_seq_one_letter_code
_entity_poly.pdbx_strand_id
1 'polypeptide(L)'
;MRYIRYAFLAALAVILVTLALANRGAVTLNTLPSGLASFPGIEWLAISVELPLFIVIFAGIVLGLLIGFIWEWLREFKHRSEAAKRKGEVRQLERELRKTQAERDKDKDEVLAILDQSS
;
A
#
# COMPACT_ATOMS: atom_id res chain seq x y z
N MET A 1 0.40 -13.20 20.18
CA MET A 1 0.01 -12.57 18.90
C MET A 1 0.40 -13.35 17.65
N ARG A 2 1.64 -13.87 17.51
CA ARG A 2 2.04 -14.64 16.29
C ARG A 2 1.30 -15.97 16.14
N TYR A 3 1.12 -16.72 17.22
CA TYR A 3 0.42 -18.02 17.19
C TYR A 3 -1.03 -17.93 16.73
N ILE A 4 -1.79 -16.92 17.19
CA ILE A 4 -3.17 -16.70 16.75
C ILE A 4 -3.24 -16.43 15.24
N ARG A 5 -2.28 -15.65 14.71
CA ARG A 5 -2.17 -15.41 13.26
C ARG A 5 -1.86 -16.69 12.49
N TYR A 6 -0.95 -17.53 12.99
CA TYR A 6 -0.64 -18.81 12.34
C TYR A 6 -1.80 -19.79 12.41
N ALA A 7 -2.51 -19.86 13.54
CA ALA A 7 -3.70 -20.68 13.68
C ALA A 7 -4.79 -20.25 12.68
N PHE A 8 -5.01 -18.94 12.55
CA PHE A 8 -5.93 -18.38 11.55
C PHE A 8 -5.52 -18.72 10.11
N LEU A 9 -4.24 -18.53 9.77
CA LEU A 9 -3.72 -18.86 8.44
C LEU A 9 -3.80 -20.36 8.13
N ALA A 10 -3.52 -21.21 9.12
CA ALA A 10 -3.65 -22.66 8.98
C ALA A 10 -5.11 -23.06 8.75
N ALA A 11 -6.04 -22.52 9.53
CA ALA A 11 -7.48 -22.76 9.33
C ALA A 11 -7.94 -22.30 7.93
N LEU A 12 -7.53 -21.10 7.52
CA LEU A 12 -7.81 -20.58 6.18
C LEU A 12 -7.24 -21.49 5.08
N ALA A 13 -6.00 -21.96 5.24
CA ALA A 13 -5.37 -22.87 4.29
C ALA A 13 -6.14 -24.19 4.18
N VAL A 14 -6.58 -24.78 5.30
CA VAL A 14 -7.40 -26.00 5.30
C VAL A 14 -8.71 -25.78 4.54
N ILE A 15 -9.40 -24.66 4.76
CA ILE A 15 -10.64 -24.32 4.05
C ILE A 15 -10.39 -24.21 2.54
N LEU A 16 -9.35 -23.46 2.15
CA LEU A 16 -8.99 -23.26 0.75
C LEU A 16 -8.64 -24.58 0.06
N VAL A 17 -7.83 -25.43 0.70
CA VAL A 17 -7.47 -26.75 0.18
C VAL A 17 -8.71 -27.64 0.04
N THR A 18 -9.60 -27.64 1.03
CA THR A 18 -10.84 -28.41 0.98
C THR A 18 -11.73 -27.95 -0.18
N LEU A 19 -11.90 -26.64 -0.36
CA LEU A 19 -12.61 -26.07 -1.51
C LEU A 19 -11.96 -26.46 -2.83
N ALA A 20 -10.63 -26.50 -2.90
CA ALA A 20 -9.91 -26.87 -4.11
C ALA A 20 -10.12 -28.34 -4.48
N LEU A 21 -10.02 -29.25 -3.51
CA LEU A 21 -10.28 -30.67 -3.68
C LEU A 21 -11.74 -30.96 -4.06
N ALA A 22 -12.68 -30.28 -3.40
CA ALA A 22 -14.11 -30.41 -3.68
C ALA A 22 -14.47 -29.91 -5.09
N ASN A 23 -13.83 -28.85 -5.55
CA ASN A 23 -14.08 -28.21 -6.85
C ASN A 23 -12.96 -28.50 -7.87
N ARG A 24 -12.46 -29.75 -7.88
CA ARG A 24 -11.49 -30.24 -8.88
C ARG A 24 -12.09 -30.49 -10.26
N GLY A 25 -13.42 -30.43 -10.36
CA GLY A 25 -14.14 -30.60 -11.62
C GLY A 25 -13.71 -29.54 -12.63
N ALA A 26 -13.51 -29.99 -13.88
CA ALA A 26 -13.18 -29.12 -14.99
C ALA A 26 -14.43 -28.32 -15.38
N VAL A 27 -14.29 -26.99 -15.46
CA VAL A 27 -15.36 -26.07 -15.86
C VAL A 27 -14.90 -25.33 -17.10
N THR A 28 -15.76 -25.29 -18.11
CA THR A 28 -15.53 -24.51 -19.33
C THR A 28 -15.81 -23.05 -19.04
N LEU A 29 -14.78 -22.21 -19.08
CA LEU A 29 -14.91 -20.76 -19.04
C LEU A 29 -15.03 -20.26 -20.47
N ASN A 30 -16.17 -19.66 -20.79
CA ASN A 30 -16.40 -18.98 -22.06
C ASN A 30 -16.28 -17.48 -21.82
N THR A 31 -15.36 -16.81 -22.51
CA THR A 31 -15.20 -15.35 -22.42
C THR A 31 -16.37 -14.59 -23.06
N LEU A 32 -17.01 -15.19 -24.06
CA LEU A 32 -18.14 -14.61 -24.78
C LEU A 32 -19.38 -15.52 -24.74
N PRO A 33 -20.58 -14.94 -24.61
CA PRO A 33 -21.83 -15.66 -24.86
C PRO A 33 -21.89 -16.15 -26.32
N SER A 34 -22.51 -17.31 -26.52
CA SER A 34 -22.63 -17.93 -27.86
C SER A 34 -23.28 -17.04 -28.91
N GLY A 35 -24.18 -16.12 -28.52
CA GLY A 35 -24.80 -15.16 -29.43
C GLY A 35 -23.88 -14.02 -29.90
N LEU A 36 -22.82 -13.71 -29.13
CA LEU A 36 -21.87 -12.64 -29.45
C LEU A 36 -20.59 -13.18 -30.10
N ALA A 37 -20.24 -14.44 -29.85
CA ALA A 37 -19.11 -15.10 -30.48
C ALA A 37 -19.23 -15.17 -32.02
N SER A 38 -20.46 -15.16 -32.54
CA SER A 38 -20.75 -15.18 -33.98
C SER A 38 -20.65 -13.81 -34.66
N PHE A 39 -20.31 -12.75 -33.90
CA PHE A 39 -20.26 -11.40 -34.45
C PHE A 39 -18.92 -11.17 -35.17
N PRO A 40 -18.95 -10.75 -36.45
CA PRO A 40 -17.73 -10.60 -37.23
C PRO A 40 -16.85 -9.48 -36.65
N GLY A 41 -15.56 -9.79 -36.46
CA GLY A 41 -14.56 -8.85 -35.93
C GLY A 41 -14.23 -8.96 -34.43
N ILE A 42 -14.99 -9.76 -33.67
CA ILE A 42 -14.71 -10.05 -32.24
C ILE A 42 -14.43 -11.53 -31.94
N GLU A 43 -14.28 -12.36 -32.99
CA GLU A 43 -13.97 -13.79 -32.88
C GLU A 43 -12.68 -14.08 -32.09
N TRP A 44 -11.69 -13.19 -32.18
CA TRP A 44 -10.43 -13.28 -31.41
C TRP A 44 -10.64 -13.17 -29.89
N LEU A 45 -11.79 -12.63 -29.47
CA LEU A 45 -12.17 -12.47 -28.08
C LEU A 45 -13.00 -13.68 -27.57
N ALA A 46 -13.39 -14.60 -28.47
CA ALA A 46 -14.13 -15.82 -28.17
C ALA A 46 -13.15 -16.96 -27.86
N ILE A 47 -12.72 -17.01 -26.60
CA ILE A 47 -11.80 -18.02 -26.08
C ILE A 47 -12.54 -18.85 -25.05
N SER A 48 -12.46 -20.17 -25.22
CA SER A 48 -13.00 -21.14 -24.28
C SER A 48 -11.85 -21.93 -23.68
N VAL A 49 -11.72 -21.90 -22.36
CA VAL A 49 -10.67 -22.64 -21.65
C VAL A 49 -11.31 -23.51 -20.60
N GLU A 50 -10.94 -24.79 -20.60
CA GLU A 50 -11.40 -25.75 -19.61
C GLU A 50 -10.37 -25.84 -18.48
N LEU A 51 -10.78 -25.42 -17.28
CA LEU A 51 -9.90 -25.32 -16.12
C LEU A 51 -10.67 -25.80 -14.88
N PRO A 52 -9.99 -26.41 -13.90
CA PRO A 52 -10.61 -26.65 -12.59
C PRO A 52 -11.08 -25.34 -11.93
N LEU A 53 -12.30 -25.32 -11.39
CA LEU A 53 -12.93 -24.12 -10.83
C LEU A 53 -12.08 -23.47 -9.71
N PHE A 54 -11.37 -24.28 -8.92
CA PHE A 54 -10.53 -23.76 -7.84
C PHE A 54 -9.41 -22.83 -8.33
N ILE A 55 -8.87 -23.08 -9.53
CA ILE A 55 -7.83 -22.22 -10.13
C ILE A 55 -8.41 -20.82 -10.39
N VAL A 56 -9.64 -20.78 -10.92
CA VAL A 56 -10.36 -19.55 -11.23
C VAL A 56 -10.62 -18.74 -9.96
N ILE A 57 -11.14 -19.40 -8.93
CA ILE A 57 -11.43 -18.76 -7.64
C ILE A 57 -10.14 -18.20 -7.03
N PHE A 58 -9.06 -18.98 -7.00
CA PHE A 58 -7.80 -18.55 -6.39
C PHE A 58 -7.15 -17.41 -7.18
N ALA A 59 -7.12 -17.51 -8.51
CA ALA A 59 -6.64 -16.43 -9.36
C ALA A 59 -7.46 -15.15 -9.15
N GLY A 60 -8.79 -15.26 -9.05
CA GLY A 60 -9.66 -14.14 -8.73
C GLY A 60 -9.36 -13.49 -7.39
N ILE A 61 -9.12 -14.28 -6.33
CA ILE A 61 -8.72 -13.77 -5.02
C ILE A 61 -7.37 -13.05 -5.09
N VAL A 62 -6.38 -13.66 -5.74
CA VAL A 62 -5.04 -13.07 -5.88
C VAL A 62 -5.10 -11.76 -6.65
N LEU A 63 -5.81 -11.72 -7.78
CA LEU A 63 -6.01 -10.49 -8.56
C LEU A 63 -6.77 -9.43 -7.77
N GLY A 64 -7.83 -9.81 -7.05
CA GLY A 64 -8.59 -8.91 -6.19
C GLY A 64 -7.72 -8.32 -5.07
N LEU A 65 -6.87 -9.13 -4.44
CA LEU A 65 -5.91 -8.68 -3.43
C LEU A 65 -4.85 -7.75 -4.03
N LEU A 66 -4.31 -8.07 -5.22
CA LEU A 66 -3.36 -7.20 -5.91
C LEU A 66 -3.99 -5.85 -6.25
N ILE A 67 -5.21 -5.83 -6.78
CA ILE A 67 -5.93 -4.59 -7.08
C ILE A 67 -6.21 -3.82 -5.79
N GLY A 68 -6.68 -4.48 -4.74
CA GLY A 68 -6.90 -3.87 -3.43
C GLY A 68 -5.61 -3.30 -2.83
N PHE A 69 -4.49 -4.01 -2.97
CA PHE A 69 -3.18 -3.54 -2.52
C PHE A 69 -2.68 -2.35 -3.33
N ILE A 70 -2.82 -2.35 -4.66
CA ILE A 70 -2.49 -1.20 -5.51
C ILE A 70 -3.34 0.01 -5.13
N TRP A 71 -4.64 -0.19 -4.88
CA TRP A 71 -5.55 0.87 -4.47
C TRP A 71 -5.19 1.45 -3.10
N GLU A 72 -4.93 0.58 -2.12
CA GLU A 72 -4.47 0.99 -0.79
C GLU A 72 -3.13 1.71 -0.88
N TRP A 73 -2.21 1.24 -1.71
CA TRP A 73 -0.90 1.86 -1.92
C TRP A 73 -1.00 3.25 -2.55
N LEU A 74 -1.85 3.43 -3.58
CA LEU A 74 -2.12 4.74 -4.18
C LEU A 74 -2.76 5.70 -3.18
N ARG A 75 -3.68 5.19 -2.35
CA ARG A 75 -4.30 5.95 -1.26
C ARG A 75 -3.26 6.41 -0.23
N GLU A 76 -2.38 5.51 0.19
CA GLU A 76 -1.40 5.77 1.25
C GLU A 76 -0.19 6.59 0.76
N PHE A 77 0.07 6.63 -0.56
CA PHE A 77 1.12 7.45 -1.17
C PHE A 77 0.92 8.94 -0.91
N LYS A 78 -0.34 9.41 -0.85
CA LYS A 78 -0.69 10.81 -0.65
C LYS A 78 -0.21 11.34 0.71
N HIS A 79 -0.33 10.55 1.77
CA HIS A 79 0.09 10.93 3.13
C HIS A 79 1.61 10.84 3.35
N ARG A 80 2.31 9.94 2.66
CA ARG A 80 3.79 9.88 2.74
C ARG A 80 4.46 11.13 2.17
N SER A 81 3.86 11.77 1.16
CA SER A 81 4.39 13.01 0.59
C SER A 81 4.31 14.19 1.57
N GLU A 82 3.24 14.28 2.35
CA GLU A 82 3.05 15.34 3.34
C GLU A 82 3.95 15.15 4.56
N ALA A 83 4.10 13.91 5.04
CA ALA A 83 4.99 13.61 6.16
C ALA A 83 6.47 13.92 5.84
N ALA A 84 6.90 13.70 4.59
CA ALA A 84 8.26 14.05 4.14
C ALA A 84 8.46 15.58 4.05
N LYS A 85 7.48 16.31 3.52
CA LYS A 85 7.54 17.79 3.44
C LYS A 85 7.55 18.43 4.82
N ARG A 86 6.66 18.00 5.72
CA ARG A 86 6.57 18.50 7.10
C ARG A 86 7.87 18.27 7.88
N LYS A 87 8.53 17.11 7.69
CA LYS A 87 9.84 16.82 8.31
C LYS A 87 10.95 17.77 7.86
N GLY A 88 10.89 18.22 6.61
CA GLY A 88 11.83 19.21 6.06
C GLY A 88 11.63 20.60 6.67
N GLU A 89 10.37 21.04 6.75
CA GLU A 89 9.99 22.33 7.34
C GLU A 89 10.35 22.40 8.84
N VAL A 90 10.06 21.35 9.62
CA VAL A 90 10.45 21.30 11.04
C VAL A 90 11.97 21.43 11.21
N ARG A 91 12.77 20.77 10.36
CA ARG A 91 14.24 20.89 10.42
C ARG A 91 14.76 22.28 10.05
N GLN A 92 14.10 22.99 9.15
CA GLN A 92 14.48 24.37 8.81
C GLN A 92 14.12 25.31 9.96
N LEU A 93 12.90 25.20 10.49
CA LEU A 93 12.43 25.98 11.65
C LEU A 93 13.31 25.76 12.88
N GLU A 94 13.72 24.52 13.18
CA GLU A 94 14.64 24.24 14.28
C GLU A 94 16.03 24.88 14.08
N ARG A 95 16.51 24.96 12.83
CA ARG A 95 17.79 25.60 12.51
C ARG A 95 17.71 27.12 12.64
N GLU A 96 16.62 27.71 12.18
CA GLU A 96 16.36 29.14 12.33
C GLU A 96 16.23 29.53 13.79
N LEU A 97 15.47 28.77 14.59
CA LEU A 97 15.35 28.98 16.04
C LEU A 97 16.70 28.89 16.74
N ARG A 98 17.52 27.89 16.42
CA ARG A 98 18.88 27.77 16.98
C ARG A 98 19.77 28.94 16.60
N LYS A 99 19.66 29.44 15.36
CA LYS A 99 20.45 30.58 14.89
C LYS A 99 20.03 31.87 15.59
N THR A 100 18.72 32.12 15.71
CA THR A 100 18.17 33.29 16.42
C THR A 100 18.45 33.24 17.92
N GLN A 101 18.42 32.05 18.56
CA GLN A 101 18.85 31.91 19.96
C GLN A 101 20.34 32.21 20.12
N ALA A 102 21.20 31.67 19.25
CA ALA A 102 22.63 31.91 19.31
C ALA A 102 23.03 33.38 19.07
N GLU A 103 22.31 34.09 18.20
CA GLU A 103 22.49 35.54 18.01
C GLU A 103 22.04 36.33 19.25
N ARG A 104 20.87 35.99 19.83
CA ARG A 104 20.40 36.64 21.07
C ARG A 104 21.30 36.44 22.27
N ASP A 105 21.93 35.27 22.39
CA ASP A 105 22.81 34.98 23.53
C ASP A 105 24.16 35.71 23.39
N LYS A 106 24.65 35.94 22.17
CA LYS A 106 25.81 36.81 21.92
C LYS A 106 25.55 38.26 22.33
N ASP A 107 24.40 38.82 21.98
CA ASP A 107 24.05 40.20 22.32
C ASP A 107 23.97 40.40 23.86
N LYS A 108 23.53 39.38 24.61
CA LYS A 108 23.51 39.43 26.08
C LYS A 108 24.91 39.45 26.68
N ASP A 109 25.84 38.66 26.13
CA ASP A 109 27.23 38.61 26.60
C ASP A 109 27.96 39.93 26.34
N GLU A 110 27.69 40.60 25.21
CA GLU A 110 28.20 41.94 24.93
C GLU A 110 27.66 42.99 25.93
N VAL A 111 26.37 42.94 26.27
CA VAL A 111 25.79 43.86 27.27
C VAL A 111 26.37 43.62 28.67
N LEU A 112 26.58 42.36 29.05
CA LEU A 112 27.23 42.01 30.32
C LEU A 112 28.69 42.51 30.36
N ALA A 113 29.44 42.38 29.26
CA ALA A 113 30.80 42.88 29.16
C ALA A 113 30.90 44.41 29.25
N ILE A 114 29.92 45.13 28.69
CA ILE A 114 29.85 46.60 28.79
C ILE A 114 29.52 47.02 30.23
N LEU A 115 28.62 46.32 30.92
CA LEU A 115 28.28 46.60 32.32
C LEU A 115 29.46 46.36 33.27
N ASP A 116 30.26 45.31 33.03
CA ASP A 116 31.46 45.00 33.83
C ASP A 116 32.57 46.03 33.64
N GLN A 117 32.71 46.60 32.42
CA GLN A 117 33.67 47.70 32.16
C GLN A 117 33.21 49.06 32.73
N SER A 118 31.93 49.21 33.03
CA SER A 118 31.34 50.45 33.54
C SER A 118 31.35 50.54 35.07
N SER A 119 31.80 49.48 35.75
CA SER A 119 31.82 49.32 37.22
C SER A 119 33.22 49.57 37.77
#